data_AF-A0A8E2KYK6-F1
#
_entry.id   AF-A0A8E2KYK6-F1
#
_cell.length_a   1.000
_cell.length_b   1.000
_cell.length_c   1.000
_cell.angle_alpha   90.00
_cell.angle_beta   90.00
_cell.angle_gamma   90.00
#
_symmetry.space_group_name_H-M   'P 1'
#
loop_
_entity.id
_entity.type
_entity.pdbx_description
1 polymer ?
#
loop_
_entity_poly.entity_id
_entity_poly.type
_entity_poly.pdbx_seq_one_letter_code
_entity_poly.pdbx_strand_id
1 'polypeptide(L)'
;MSATYVIRGNLSEGQIEADVAEYLGWCASGMPFRLHHVDEQLTGADKLYDVTVPIYIQFKKSTGLCSIKSRPIQRRRVDESALQEIRRFRAQHELPDDPTLFFELRKRAKNAPDLQHNILLEHNRPPVSYAIYVAPLYLDRDKYWKGILEGDRFRDDPWMWHESQIRHGWWLNSWISRFGRQPFLKGHISIAPHQRVGDHEHYYAYSEAGDSISWHSPEVLERGASRLSDFMSVRVRQLLTSGYELPSPEQCLGVAKEIMQTLDLGFEGALGDGGPIEQLHQYGRWLWKEHQIRQVLVLGRRKILDEIRQIER
;
A
#
# COMPACT_ATOMS: atom_id res chain seq x y z
N MET A 1 -20.14 -18.05 17.27
CA MET A 1 -19.24 -19.17 16.90
C MET A 1 -18.63 -18.86 15.55
N SER A 2 -17.34 -19.10 15.33
CA SER A 2 -16.72 -18.89 14.01
C SER A 2 -17.30 -19.89 13.03
N ALA A 3 -17.67 -19.47 11.83
CA ALA A 3 -18.17 -20.38 10.81
C ALA A 3 -17.09 -21.44 10.46
N THR A 4 -17.50 -22.68 10.23
CA THR A 4 -16.60 -23.85 10.11
C THR A 4 -15.71 -23.84 8.86
N TYR A 5 -15.93 -22.89 7.95
CA TYR A 5 -15.16 -22.68 6.73
C TYR A 5 -14.20 -21.49 6.80
N VAL A 6 -14.04 -20.85 7.97
CA VAL A 6 -13.13 -19.72 8.18
C VAL A 6 -11.80 -20.21 8.74
N ILE A 7 -10.70 -19.88 8.06
CA ILE A 7 -9.33 -20.13 8.49
C ILE A 7 -8.81 -18.86 9.15
N ARG A 8 -8.45 -18.94 10.43
CA ARG A 8 -7.92 -17.79 11.17
C ARG A 8 -6.47 -17.55 10.80
N GLY A 9 -6.13 -16.31 10.47
CA GLY A 9 -4.74 -15.87 10.35
C GLY A 9 -4.12 -15.61 11.73
N ASN A 10 -2.80 -15.81 11.83
CA ASN A 10 -2.02 -15.64 13.05
C ASN A 10 -1.31 -14.27 13.14
N LEU A 11 -1.66 -13.34 12.25
CA LEU A 11 -1.03 -12.02 12.12
C LEU A 11 -1.98 -10.91 12.57
N SER A 12 -1.44 -9.88 13.21
CA SER A 12 -2.17 -8.66 13.57
C SER A 12 -1.90 -7.56 12.55
N GLU A 13 -2.85 -6.64 12.37
CA GLU A 13 -2.68 -5.47 11.49
C GLU A 13 -1.46 -4.63 11.91
N GLY A 14 -1.23 -4.48 13.21
CA GLY A 14 -0.08 -3.73 13.75
C GLY A 14 1.27 -4.39 13.50
N GLN A 15 1.35 -5.74 13.50
CA GLN A 15 2.58 -6.44 13.15
C GLN A 15 2.91 -6.24 11.66
N ILE A 16 1.91 -6.39 10.79
CA ILE A 16 2.07 -6.20 9.35
C ILE A 16 2.49 -4.76 9.04
N GLU A 17 1.87 -3.78 9.70
CA GLU A 17 2.28 -2.38 9.61
C GLU A 17 3.74 -2.20 10.02
N ALA A 18 4.14 -2.73 11.19
CA ALA A 18 5.50 -2.58 11.69
C ALA A 18 6.53 -3.18 10.73
N ASP A 19 6.31 -4.40 10.25
CA ASP A 19 7.25 -5.13 9.39
C ASP A 19 7.36 -4.48 8.01
N VAL A 20 6.24 -4.07 7.40
CA VAL A 20 6.26 -3.41 6.08
C VAL A 20 6.82 -1.99 6.19
N ALA A 21 6.43 -1.22 7.22
CA ALA A 21 6.97 0.13 7.42
C ALA A 21 8.46 0.09 7.76
N GLU A 22 8.91 -0.90 8.54
CA GLU A 22 10.33 -1.16 8.73
C GLU A 22 10.98 -1.46 7.39
N TYR A 23 10.51 -2.45 6.64
CA TYR A 23 11.11 -2.81 5.35
C TYR A 23 11.24 -1.62 4.39
N LEU A 24 10.19 -0.80 4.25
CA LEU A 24 10.21 0.40 3.40
C LEU A 24 11.11 1.52 3.96
N GLY A 25 11.31 1.58 5.27
CA GLY A 25 12.19 2.53 5.93
C GLY A 25 13.68 2.18 5.84
N TRP A 26 14.06 0.93 5.56
CA TRP A 26 15.47 0.49 5.46
C TRP A 26 16.08 0.67 4.06
N CYS A 27 15.46 1.49 3.21
CA CYS A 27 15.87 1.77 1.84
C CYS A 27 17.03 2.82 1.73
N ALA A 28 18.15 2.68 2.46
CA ALA A 28 19.46 3.33 2.16
C ALA A 28 20.58 2.89 3.12
N SER A 29 21.85 3.12 2.73
CA SER A 29 23.05 2.91 3.57
C SER A 29 22.99 3.68 4.87
N GLY A 30 23.43 3.00 5.93
CA GLY A 30 23.98 3.64 7.11
C GLY A 30 23.00 3.82 8.27
N MET A 31 21.68 3.81 8.05
CA MET A 31 20.66 3.84 9.12
C MET A 31 19.25 3.55 8.54
N PRO A 32 18.32 2.96 9.31
CA PRO A 32 16.91 2.96 8.93
C PRO A 32 16.46 4.42 8.80
N PHE A 33 15.94 4.83 7.63
CA PHE A 33 15.24 6.09 7.42
C PHE A 33 13.92 6.06 8.20
N ARG A 34 14.03 6.15 9.51
CA ARG A 34 13.05 6.92 10.26
C ARG A 34 13.50 8.37 10.07
N LEU A 35 12.76 9.14 9.27
CA LEU A 35 12.72 10.60 9.37
C LEU A 35 12.14 10.97 10.75
N HIS A 36 12.83 10.59 11.83
CA HIS A 36 12.38 10.92 13.17
C HIS A 36 12.79 12.35 13.51
N HIS A 37 13.94 12.81 13.02
CA HIS A 37 14.48 14.11 13.39
C HIS A 37 15.45 14.62 12.32
N VAL A 38 14.94 14.94 11.13
CA VAL A 38 15.65 15.89 10.28
C VAL A 38 15.20 17.25 10.78
N ASP A 39 16.02 17.91 11.58
CA ASP A 39 15.78 19.30 11.93
C ASP A 39 15.90 20.10 10.64
N GLU A 40 14.76 20.40 10.02
CA GLU A 40 14.69 20.95 8.67
C GLU A 40 15.23 22.39 8.61
N GLN A 41 15.18 23.12 9.73
CA GLN A 41 15.85 24.41 9.87
C GLN A 41 17.38 24.27 9.84
N LEU A 42 17.92 23.20 10.42
CA LEU A 42 19.36 22.92 10.44
C LEU A 42 19.87 22.26 9.15
N THR A 43 19.07 21.40 8.53
CA THR A 43 19.50 20.53 7.43
C THR A 43 19.08 21.00 6.04
N GLY A 44 18.07 21.87 5.96
CA GLY A 44 17.53 22.37 4.69
C GLY A 44 16.93 21.27 3.82
N ALA A 45 16.34 20.22 4.41
CA ALA A 45 15.85 19.05 3.69
C ALA A 45 14.79 19.37 2.62
N ASP A 46 13.95 20.38 2.84
CA ASP A 46 13.06 20.95 1.80
C ASP A 46 13.83 21.40 0.54
N LYS A 47 15.08 21.86 0.69
CA LYS A 47 15.94 22.26 -0.45
C LYS A 47 16.59 21.08 -1.17
N LEU A 48 16.57 19.89 -0.56
CA LEU A 48 17.23 18.69 -1.10
C LEU A 48 16.31 17.85 -1.98
N TYR A 49 14.98 17.98 -1.89
CA TYR A 49 14.03 17.17 -2.65
C TYR A 49 12.94 18.04 -3.28
N ASP A 50 12.85 18.01 -4.60
CA ASP A 50 11.89 18.77 -5.42
C ASP A 50 10.85 17.86 -6.10
N VAL A 51 10.86 16.57 -5.73
CA VAL A 51 9.89 15.56 -6.13
C VAL A 51 9.41 14.85 -4.89
N THR A 52 8.10 14.74 -4.71
CA THR A 52 7.47 14.01 -3.61
C THR A 52 6.24 13.27 -4.11
N VAL A 53 6.09 12.00 -3.75
CA VAL A 53 4.87 11.21 -4.01
C VAL A 53 4.42 10.54 -2.72
N PRO A 54 3.32 10.99 -2.10
CA PRO A 54 2.71 10.31 -0.98
C PRO A 54 2.04 9.00 -1.39
N ILE A 55 2.28 7.96 -0.61
CA ILE A 55 1.58 6.67 -0.66
C ILE A 55 0.90 6.47 0.69
N TYR A 56 -0.42 6.46 0.68
CA TYR A 56 -1.28 6.25 1.85
C TYR A 56 -1.65 4.78 1.95
N ILE A 57 -1.37 4.17 3.09
CA ILE A 57 -1.45 2.73 3.28
C ILE A 57 -2.36 2.42 4.46
N GLN A 58 -3.38 1.60 4.23
CA GLN A 58 -4.13 0.96 5.31
C GLN A 58 -3.74 -0.51 5.41
N PHE A 59 -3.13 -0.88 6.53
CA PHE A 59 -2.73 -2.26 6.79
C PHE A 59 -3.91 -3.11 7.26
N LYS A 60 -4.03 -4.29 6.67
CA LYS A 60 -5.10 -5.25 6.92
C LYS A 60 -4.52 -6.62 7.19
N LYS A 61 -5.15 -7.37 8.07
CA LYS A 61 -4.83 -8.78 8.30
C LYS A 61 -5.66 -9.62 7.34
N SER A 62 -5.03 -10.64 6.76
CA SER A 62 -5.75 -11.63 5.96
C SER A 62 -6.39 -12.69 6.84
N THR A 63 -7.60 -13.07 6.48
CA THR A 63 -8.29 -14.27 6.96
C THR A 63 -8.55 -15.19 5.77
N GLY A 64 -8.62 -16.49 5.97
CA GLY A 64 -8.87 -17.45 4.90
C GLY A 64 -10.30 -17.98 4.91
N LEU A 65 -10.77 -18.40 3.75
CA LEU A 65 -11.97 -19.22 3.55
C LEU A 65 -11.54 -20.54 2.93
N CYS A 66 -12.00 -21.65 3.49
CA CYS A 66 -11.74 -22.97 2.94
C CYS A 66 -12.29 -23.10 1.53
N SER A 67 -11.57 -23.84 0.68
CA SER A 67 -12.05 -24.23 -0.65
C SER A 67 -13.43 -24.88 -0.57
N ILE A 68 -14.22 -24.67 -1.62
CA ILE A 68 -15.53 -25.31 -1.79
C ILE A 68 -15.40 -26.82 -1.95
N LYS A 69 -14.23 -27.32 -2.40
CA LYS A 69 -13.95 -28.76 -2.50
C LYS A 69 -13.87 -29.42 -1.12
N SER A 70 -13.20 -28.76 -0.17
CA SER A 70 -13.06 -29.29 1.19
C SER A 70 -14.29 -28.98 2.06
N ARG A 71 -14.95 -27.84 1.82
CA ARG A 71 -16.16 -27.42 2.54
C ARG A 71 -17.22 -26.93 1.55
N PRO A 72 -18.11 -27.80 1.05
CA PRO A 72 -19.12 -27.40 0.06
C PRO A 72 -19.98 -26.21 0.50
N ILE A 73 -20.32 -25.34 -0.44
CA ILE A 73 -21.24 -24.22 -0.21
C ILE A 73 -22.63 -24.79 0.05
N GLN A 74 -23.27 -24.33 1.12
CA GLN A 74 -24.63 -24.75 1.45
C GLN A 74 -25.66 -24.13 0.49
N ARG A 75 -26.89 -24.66 0.47
CA ARG A 75 -27.99 -24.02 -0.29
C ARG A 75 -28.18 -22.58 0.19
N ARG A 76 -28.40 -21.67 -0.75
CA ARG A 76 -28.61 -20.24 -0.48
C ARG A 76 -29.78 -20.07 0.50
N ARG A 77 -29.58 -19.19 1.49
CA ARG A 77 -30.60 -18.81 2.49
C ARG A 77 -30.83 -17.30 2.40
N VAL A 78 -31.96 -16.85 2.95
CA VAL A 78 -32.34 -15.43 2.97
C VAL A 78 -31.38 -14.63 3.86
N ASP A 79 -30.80 -15.26 4.88
CA ASP A 79 -29.87 -14.72 5.87
C ASP A 79 -28.43 -15.21 5.66
N GLU A 80 -28.03 -15.43 4.40
CA GLU A 80 -26.67 -15.88 4.08
C GLU A 80 -25.63 -14.85 4.54
N SER A 81 -24.63 -15.29 5.30
CA SER A 81 -23.53 -14.41 5.71
C SER A 81 -22.74 -13.89 4.51
N ALA A 82 -22.26 -12.66 4.55
CA ALA A 82 -21.40 -12.07 3.51
C ALA A 82 -20.20 -12.98 3.12
N LEU A 83 -19.62 -13.72 4.07
CA LEU A 83 -18.53 -14.65 3.78
C LEU A 83 -18.94 -15.85 2.91
N GLN A 84 -20.17 -16.35 3.02
CA GLN A 84 -20.67 -17.40 2.12
C GLN A 84 -21.02 -16.82 0.75
N GLU A 85 -21.53 -15.59 0.71
CA GLU A 85 -21.77 -14.89 -0.54
C GLU A 85 -20.47 -14.70 -1.32
N ILE A 86 -19.37 -14.30 -0.67
CA ILE A 86 -18.03 -14.24 -1.29
C ILE A 86 -17.62 -15.60 -1.87
N ARG A 87 -17.77 -16.69 -1.10
CA ARG A 87 -17.42 -18.04 -1.58
C ARG A 87 -18.25 -18.43 -2.80
N ARG A 88 -19.55 -18.14 -2.77
CA ARG A 88 -20.49 -18.40 -3.87
C ARG A 88 -20.14 -17.59 -5.11
N PHE A 89 -19.92 -16.29 -4.96
CA PHE A 89 -19.55 -15.40 -6.04
C PHE A 89 -18.25 -15.83 -6.71
N ARG A 90 -17.20 -16.10 -5.92
CA ARG A 90 -15.90 -16.54 -6.44
C ARG A 90 -15.99 -17.89 -7.16
N ALA A 91 -16.78 -18.82 -6.63
CA ALA A 91 -17.03 -20.11 -7.30
C ALA A 91 -17.79 -19.96 -8.62
N GLN A 92 -18.78 -19.06 -8.69
CA GLN A 92 -19.53 -18.77 -9.91
C GLN A 92 -18.67 -18.14 -11.02
N HIS A 93 -17.61 -17.42 -10.63
CA HIS A 93 -16.67 -16.79 -11.55
C HIS A 93 -15.37 -17.60 -11.73
N GLU A 94 -15.37 -18.86 -11.28
CA GLU A 94 -14.22 -19.78 -11.43
C GLU A 94 -12.90 -19.22 -10.87
N LEU A 95 -12.98 -18.36 -9.85
CA LEU A 95 -11.81 -17.75 -9.23
C LEU A 95 -11.10 -18.75 -8.31
N PRO A 96 -9.76 -18.69 -8.17
CA PRO A 96 -9.01 -19.56 -7.26
C PRO A 96 -9.55 -19.49 -5.82
N ASP A 97 -9.72 -20.65 -5.18
CA ASP A 97 -10.42 -20.78 -3.90
C ASP A 97 -9.67 -21.57 -2.81
N ASP A 98 -8.40 -21.89 -3.01
CA ASP A 98 -7.63 -22.78 -2.11
C ASP A 98 -6.36 -22.13 -1.52
N PRO A 99 -6.47 -21.48 -0.34
CA PRO A 99 -7.67 -20.84 0.20
C PRO A 99 -7.99 -19.52 -0.52
N THR A 100 -9.23 -19.04 -0.40
CA THR A 100 -9.53 -17.62 -0.64
C THR A 100 -9.08 -16.81 0.57
N LEU A 101 -8.23 -15.81 0.37
CA LEU A 101 -7.90 -14.83 1.39
C LEU A 101 -8.85 -13.63 1.32
N PHE A 102 -9.10 -12.99 2.45
CA PHE A 102 -9.94 -11.79 2.49
C PHE A 102 -9.64 -10.90 3.71
N PHE A 103 -10.09 -9.65 3.62
CA PHE A 103 -10.21 -8.75 4.77
C PHE A 103 -11.50 -7.92 4.68
N GLU A 104 -12.03 -7.56 5.84
CA GLU A 104 -13.19 -6.67 6.00
C GLU A 104 -12.73 -5.22 6.15
N LEU A 105 -13.54 -4.26 5.69
CA LEU A 105 -13.33 -2.85 6.01
C LEU A 105 -13.44 -2.59 7.52
N ARG A 106 -12.78 -1.52 8.01
CA ARG A 106 -12.91 -1.15 9.42
C ARG A 106 -14.25 -0.46 9.66
N LYS A 107 -14.89 -0.79 10.79
CA LYS A 107 -16.01 -0.03 11.34
C LYS A 107 -15.63 1.45 11.47
N ARG A 108 -16.57 2.33 11.15
CA ARG A 108 -16.43 3.77 11.44
C ARG A 108 -16.22 3.95 12.94
N ALA A 109 -15.16 4.66 13.33
CA ALA A 109 -14.98 5.05 14.73
C ALA A 109 -16.08 6.04 15.11
N LYS A 110 -16.54 6.03 16.38
CA LYS A 110 -17.72 6.79 16.83
C LYS A 110 -17.68 8.28 16.45
N ASN A 111 -16.49 8.88 16.49
CA ASN A 111 -16.29 10.30 16.22
C ASN A 111 -15.57 10.56 14.89
N ALA A 112 -15.33 9.53 14.08
CA ALA A 112 -14.68 9.73 12.79
C ALA A 112 -15.68 10.40 11.81
N PRO A 113 -15.22 11.33 10.97
CA PRO A 113 -16.06 12.04 10.00
C PRO A 113 -16.60 11.11 8.90
N ASP A 114 -15.84 10.09 8.51
CA ASP A 114 -16.24 9.08 7.53
C ASP A 114 -15.60 7.71 7.87
N LEU A 115 -15.95 6.67 7.12
CA LEU A 115 -15.27 5.38 7.10
C LEU A 115 -13.82 5.56 6.65
N GLN A 116 -12.88 4.87 7.31
CA GLN A 116 -11.46 4.91 6.93
C GLN A 116 -11.26 4.50 5.46
N HIS A 117 -12.11 3.63 4.91
CA HIS A 117 -12.11 3.31 3.48
C HIS A 117 -12.35 4.53 2.60
N ASN A 118 -13.38 5.33 2.91
CA ASN A 118 -13.73 6.52 2.13
C ASN A 118 -12.65 7.59 2.27
N ILE A 119 -12.10 7.75 3.48
CA ILE A 119 -10.93 8.63 3.70
C ILE A 119 -9.77 8.17 2.81
N LEU A 120 -9.39 6.89 2.86
CA LEU A 120 -8.32 6.32 2.03
C LEU A 120 -8.61 6.48 0.51
N LEU A 121 -9.88 6.35 0.10
CA LEU A 121 -10.32 6.54 -1.28
C LEU A 121 -10.05 7.97 -1.77
N GLU A 122 -10.39 9.00 -0.99
CA GLU A 122 -10.17 10.40 -1.38
C GLU A 122 -8.67 10.72 -1.57
N HIS A 123 -7.80 9.96 -0.90
CA HIS A 123 -6.34 10.08 -1.00
C HIS A 123 -5.74 9.38 -2.22
N ASN A 124 -6.53 8.63 -2.98
CA ASN A 124 -6.04 8.00 -4.20
C ASN A 124 -6.16 8.97 -5.38
N ARG A 125 -5.20 9.90 -5.53
CA ARG A 125 -5.17 10.90 -6.63
C ARG A 125 -3.96 10.70 -7.57
N PRO A 126 -3.87 9.61 -8.35
CA PRO A 126 -2.78 9.44 -9.31
C PRO A 126 -2.77 10.58 -10.34
N PRO A 127 -1.59 11.09 -10.75
CA PRO A 127 -0.25 10.63 -10.34
C PRO A 127 0.31 11.32 -9.08
N VAL A 128 -0.41 12.28 -8.48
CA VAL A 128 0.08 13.13 -7.38
C VAL A 128 0.20 12.37 -6.06
N SER A 129 -0.74 11.46 -5.80
CA SER A 129 -0.69 10.57 -4.63
C SER A 129 -1.39 9.25 -4.91
N TYR A 130 -1.06 8.23 -4.12
CA TYR A 130 -1.64 6.90 -4.25
C TYR A 130 -2.16 6.45 -2.90
N ALA A 131 -3.25 5.68 -2.92
CA ALA A 131 -3.73 5.02 -1.71
C ALA A 131 -3.97 3.54 -1.96
N ILE A 132 -3.57 2.70 -1.00
CA ILE A 132 -3.64 1.24 -1.09
C ILE A 132 -3.96 0.60 0.26
N TYR A 133 -4.63 -0.53 0.20
CA TYR A 133 -4.62 -1.54 1.25
C TYR A 133 -3.39 -2.41 1.10
N VAL A 134 -2.77 -2.80 2.21
CA VAL A 134 -1.72 -3.82 2.23
C VAL A 134 -2.13 -4.94 3.17
N ALA A 135 -2.13 -6.18 2.66
CA ALA A 135 -2.45 -7.37 3.44
C ALA A 135 -1.52 -8.54 3.09
N PRO A 136 -1.17 -9.41 4.06
CA PRO A 136 -0.26 -10.53 3.84
C PRO A 136 -0.93 -11.63 3.01
N LEU A 137 -0.17 -12.32 2.18
CA LEU A 137 -0.63 -13.50 1.44
C LEU A 137 -0.42 -14.81 2.21
N TYR A 138 0.05 -14.72 3.46
CA TYR A 138 0.26 -15.84 4.35
C TYR A 138 -0.68 -15.74 5.54
N LEU A 139 -1.39 -16.83 5.86
CA LEU A 139 -2.16 -16.96 7.10
C LEU A 139 -1.31 -17.50 8.26
N ASP A 140 -0.30 -18.30 7.92
CA ASP A 140 0.63 -18.91 8.86
C ASP A 140 1.76 -17.95 9.22
N ARG A 141 2.03 -17.85 10.52
CA ARG A 141 3.04 -16.93 11.07
C ARG A 141 4.45 -17.35 10.69
N ASP A 142 4.75 -18.65 10.69
CA ASP A 142 6.10 -19.13 10.47
C ASP A 142 6.48 -19.01 8.98
N LYS A 143 5.52 -19.24 8.07
CA LYS A 143 5.65 -18.88 6.64
C LYS A 143 5.85 -17.38 6.44
N TYR A 144 5.08 -16.54 7.12
CA TYR A 144 5.23 -15.09 7.05
C TYR A 144 6.61 -14.63 7.52
N TRP A 145 7.06 -15.14 8.67
CA TRP A 145 8.39 -14.86 9.23
C TRP A 145 9.51 -15.33 8.30
N LYS A 146 9.39 -16.51 7.71
CA LYS A 146 10.36 -16.99 6.71
C LYS A 146 10.44 -16.05 5.52
N GLY A 147 9.30 -15.56 5.03
CA GLY A 147 9.23 -14.57 3.95
C GLY A 147 9.92 -13.24 4.29
N ILE A 148 9.85 -12.78 5.53
CA ILE A 148 10.62 -11.60 6.02
C ILE A 148 12.12 -11.86 5.91
N LEU A 149 12.58 -13.04 6.32
CA LEU A 149 14.00 -13.38 6.36
C LEU A 149 14.60 -13.75 5.00
N GLU A 150 13.77 -14.01 3.99
CA GLU A 150 14.19 -14.39 2.66
C GLU A 150 14.51 -13.17 1.76
N GLY A 151 15.67 -13.23 1.12
CA GLY A 151 16.14 -12.18 0.20
C GLY A 151 17.06 -11.16 0.85
N ASP A 152 17.65 -10.30 0.03
CA ASP A 152 18.53 -9.23 0.50
C ASP A 152 17.68 -8.13 1.16
N ARG A 153 17.59 -8.15 2.49
CA ARG A 153 16.92 -7.11 3.30
C ARG A 153 17.70 -5.81 3.34
N PHE A 154 19.02 -5.90 3.36
CA PHE A 154 19.92 -4.76 3.50
C PHE A 154 20.75 -4.62 2.24
N ARG A 155 20.61 -3.49 1.57
CA ARG A 155 21.61 -3.00 0.64
C ARG A 155 21.88 -1.54 0.94
N ASP A 156 23.17 -1.19 0.94
CA ASP A 156 23.70 0.16 1.20
C ASP A 156 23.13 1.23 0.26
N ASP A 157 22.45 0.83 -0.80
CA ASP A 157 21.63 1.73 -1.59
C ASP A 157 20.52 0.87 -2.19
N PRO A 158 19.24 0.99 -1.77
CA PRO A 158 18.17 0.24 -2.44
C PRO A 158 18.05 0.68 -3.90
N TRP A 159 18.61 1.85 -4.23
CA TRP A 159 18.61 2.45 -5.53
C TRP A 159 19.88 2.14 -6.32
N MET A 160 20.92 1.48 -5.75
CA MET A 160 22.25 1.23 -6.34
C MET A 160 22.55 2.12 -7.56
N TRP A 161 22.72 3.41 -7.33
CA TRP A 161 23.01 4.39 -8.38
C TRP A 161 24.51 4.42 -8.70
N HIS A 162 25.07 3.31 -9.19
CA HIS A 162 26.39 3.39 -9.83
C HIS A 162 26.21 3.67 -11.32
N GLU A 163 26.79 4.77 -11.78
CA GLU A 163 26.80 5.20 -13.19
C GLU A 163 27.24 4.08 -14.16
N SER A 164 28.11 3.17 -13.70
CA SER A 164 28.56 1.98 -14.45
C SER A 164 27.48 0.91 -14.63
N GLN A 165 26.47 0.87 -13.75
CA GLN A 165 25.36 -0.09 -13.81
C GLN A 165 24.19 0.42 -14.66
N ILE A 166 24.00 1.73 -14.84
CA ILE A 166 22.90 2.27 -15.65
C ILE A 166 23.26 2.31 -17.15
N ARG A 167 24.55 2.42 -17.50
CA ARG A 167 25.05 2.46 -18.91
C ARG A 167 24.62 1.26 -19.78
N HIS A 168 24.02 0.22 -19.19
CA HIS A 168 23.48 -0.91 -19.92
C HIS A 168 22.02 -1.16 -19.48
N GLY A 169 21.05 -0.93 -20.38
CA GLY A 169 19.60 -1.07 -20.10
C GLY A 169 19.16 -2.44 -19.53
N TRP A 170 19.99 -3.48 -19.64
CA TRP A 170 19.81 -4.77 -18.97
C TRP A 170 19.79 -4.67 -17.43
N TRP A 171 20.58 -3.77 -16.86
CA TRP A 171 20.73 -3.62 -15.41
C TRP A 171 19.66 -2.71 -14.80
N LEU A 172 19.15 -1.71 -15.54
CA LEU A 172 17.97 -0.93 -15.13
C LEU A 172 16.72 -1.82 -15.05
N ASN A 173 16.52 -2.73 -16.02
CA ASN A 173 15.46 -3.74 -15.94
C ASN A 173 15.66 -4.70 -14.77
N SER A 174 16.91 -5.10 -14.50
CA SER A 174 17.25 -5.89 -13.31
C SER A 174 16.99 -5.13 -12.00
N TRP A 175 17.07 -3.79 -12.02
CA TRP A 175 16.86 -2.88 -10.90
C TRP A 175 15.38 -2.60 -10.63
N ILE A 176 14.57 -2.26 -11.63
CA ILE A 176 13.10 -2.17 -11.51
C ILE A 176 12.52 -3.53 -11.09
N SER A 177 13.16 -4.61 -11.54
CA SER A 177 12.87 -5.98 -11.11
C SER A 177 13.26 -6.27 -9.65
N ARG A 178 13.96 -5.40 -8.92
CA ARG A 178 14.37 -5.69 -7.52
C ARG A 178 13.18 -5.71 -6.58
N PHE A 179 12.35 -4.66 -6.54
CA PHE A 179 11.09 -4.71 -5.78
C PHE A 179 10.25 -5.92 -6.21
N GLY A 180 10.11 -6.12 -7.52
CA GLY A 180 9.51 -7.30 -8.16
C GLY A 180 10.22 -8.64 -7.93
N ARG A 181 11.34 -8.71 -7.20
CA ARG A 181 12.05 -9.94 -6.82
C ARG A 181 12.12 -10.12 -5.30
N GLN A 182 11.77 -9.11 -4.52
CA GLN A 182 11.83 -9.17 -3.06
C GLN A 182 10.72 -10.09 -2.52
N PRO A 183 11.07 -11.25 -1.93
CA PRO A 183 10.09 -12.24 -1.49
C PRO A 183 9.09 -11.67 -0.47
N PHE A 184 9.58 -10.88 0.48
CA PHE A 184 8.72 -10.23 1.48
C PHE A 184 7.64 -9.33 0.86
N LEU A 185 8.01 -8.47 -0.10
CA LEU A 185 7.05 -7.59 -0.78
C LEU A 185 6.10 -8.37 -1.70
N LYS A 186 6.53 -9.49 -2.28
CA LYS A 186 5.64 -10.42 -3.00
C LYS A 186 4.64 -11.09 -2.07
N GLY A 187 5.01 -11.30 -0.81
CA GLY A 187 4.17 -11.88 0.23
C GLY A 187 3.02 -10.98 0.70
N HIS A 188 2.78 -9.85 0.03
CA HIS A 188 1.71 -8.91 0.35
C HIS A 188 0.93 -8.53 -0.90
N ILE A 189 -0.40 -8.47 -0.79
CA ILE A 189 -1.26 -7.84 -1.78
C ILE A 189 -1.37 -6.35 -1.51
N SER A 190 -1.52 -5.58 -2.57
CA SER A 190 -1.71 -4.13 -2.62
C SER A 190 -2.96 -3.83 -3.43
N ILE A 191 -4.03 -3.37 -2.79
CA ILE A 191 -5.31 -3.11 -3.45
C ILE A 191 -5.67 -1.64 -3.31
N ALA A 192 -5.88 -0.92 -4.41
CA ALA A 192 -6.38 0.45 -4.32
C ALA A 192 -7.87 0.48 -3.90
N PRO A 193 -8.31 1.42 -3.04
CA PRO A 193 -9.72 1.70 -2.86
C PRO A 193 -10.31 2.13 -4.21
N HIS A 194 -11.54 1.68 -4.52
CA HIS A 194 -12.11 1.85 -5.86
C HIS A 194 -13.53 2.43 -5.88
N GLN A 195 -14.28 2.35 -4.78
CA GLN A 195 -15.64 2.91 -4.72
C GLN A 195 -16.00 3.34 -3.31
N ARG A 196 -16.86 4.36 -3.19
CA ARG A 196 -17.35 4.82 -1.89
C ARG A 196 -18.32 3.80 -1.31
N VAL A 197 -18.28 3.62 0.01
CA VAL A 197 -19.15 2.68 0.73
C VAL A 197 -20.00 3.40 1.78
N GLY A 198 -21.20 2.90 2.03
CA GLY A 198 -22.11 3.43 3.07
C GLY A 198 -21.86 2.81 4.44
N ASP A 199 -21.31 1.60 4.49
CA ASP A 199 -21.01 0.88 5.71
C ASP A 199 -19.69 0.09 5.60
N HIS A 200 -19.40 -0.70 6.62
CA HIS A 200 -18.15 -1.46 6.78
C HIS A 200 -18.30 -2.93 6.40
N GLU A 201 -19.50 -3.41 6.07
CA GLU A 201 -19.80 -4.82 5.81
C GLU A 201 -19.34 -5.26 4.41
N HIS A 202 -18.30 -4.59 3.91
CA HIS A 202 -17.67 -4.86 2.63
C HIS A 202 -16.32 -5.56 2.80
N TYR A 203 -16.00 -6.38 1.80
CA TYR A 203 -14.83 -7.26 1.83
C TYR A 203 -14.07 -7.24 0.51
N TYR A 204 -12.75 -7.17 0.61
CA TYR A 204 -11.88 -7.57 -0.48
C TYR A 204 -11.48 -9.03 -0.27
N ALA A 205 -11.60 -9.83 -1.33
CA ALA A 205 -11.17 -11.23 -1.35
C ALA A 205 -10.25 -11.50 -2.55
N TYR A 206 -9.27 -12.37 -2.39
CA TYR A 206 -8.18 -12.58 -3.34
C TYR A 206 -7.55 -13.96 -3.17
N SER A 207 -6.75 -14.39 -4.16
CA SER A 207 -5.98 -15.64 -4.09
C SER A 207 -4.73 -15.49 -3.21
N GLU A 208 -4.15 -16.60 -2.75
CA GLU A 208 -2.80 -16.60 -2.13
C GLU A 208 -1.70 -16.14 -3.10
N ALA A 209 -1.94 -16.19 -4.41
CA ALA A 209 -1.00 -15.67 -5.39
C ALA A 209 -0.99 -14.13 -5.42
N GLY A 210 -1.94 -13.44 -4.78
CA GLY A 210 -2.06 -11.98 -4.84
C GLY A 210 -2.64 -11.47 -6.17
N ASP A 211 -3.47 -12.30 -6.79
CA ASP A 211 -4.25 -12.02 -8.00
C ASP A 211 -5.73 -12.40 -7.78
N SER A 212 -6.54 -12.32 -8.83
CA SER A 212 -7.97 -12.69 -8.81
C SER A 212 -8.75 -12.02 -7.68
N ILE A 213 -8.68 -10.69 -7.64
CA ILE A 213 -9.34 -9.87 -6.62
C ILE A 213 -10.83 -9.78 -6.94
N SER A 214 -11.65 -9.98 -5.92
CA SER A 214 -13.10 -9.76 -5.95
C SER A 214 -13.52 -8.83 -4.82
N TRP A 215 -14.52 -8.01 -5.09
CA TRP A 215 -15.16 -7.11 -4.15
C TRP A 215 -16.58 -7.57 -3.83
N HIS A 216 -16.99 -7.43 -2.57
CA HIS A 216 -18.24 -7.99 -2.06
C HIS A 216 -19.52 -7.43 -2.72
N SER A 217 -19.47 -6.27 -3.38
CA SER A 217 -20.58 -5.72 -4.17
C SER A 217 -20.52 -6.28 -5.60
N PRO A 218 -20.85 -7.57 -5.74
CA PRO A 218 -20.12 -8.62 -6.46
C PRO A 218 -19.45 -8.14 -7.75
N GLU A 219 -18.18 -7.77 -7.64
CA GLU A 219 -17.36 -7.33 -8.77
C GLU A 219 -16.04 -8.09 -8.79
N VAL A 220 -15.66 -8.60 -9.97
CA VAL A 220 -14.29 -9.07 -10.21
C VAL A 220 -13.46 -7.87 -10.61
N LEU A 221 -12.45 -7.53 -9.81
CA LEU A 221 -11.53 -6.45 -10.14
C LEU A 221 -10.48 -7.02 -11.09
N GLU A 222 -10.75 -6.96 -12.39
CA GLU A 222 -9.82 -7.38 -13.44
C GLU A 222 -8.58 -6.49 -13.44
N ARG A 223 -7.58 -6.92 -12.68
CA ARG A 223 -6.26 -6.31 -12.60
C ARG A 223 -5.25 -7.46 -12.60
N GLY A 224 -4.11 -7.26 -13.25
CA GLY A 224 -2.99 -8.19 -13.14
C GLY A 224 -2.54 -8.36 -11.69
N ALA A 225 -1.50 -9.18 -11.46
CA ALA A 225 -0.93 -9.37 -10.12
C ALA A 225 -0.78 -8.03 -9.40
N SER A 226 -1.36 -7.95 -8.21
CA SER A 226 -1.48 -6.72 -7.44
C SER A 226 -0.64 -6.83 -6.17
N ARG A 227 0.55 -7.44 -6.25
CA ARG A 227 1.43 -7.58 -5.10
C ARG A 227 2.03 -6.22 -4.74
N LEU A 228 2.43 -6.05 -3.48
CA LEU A 228 3.11 -4.83 -3.06
C LEU A 228 4.42 -4.62 -3.83
N SER A 229 5.13 -5.70 -4.15
CA SER A 229 6.30 -5.67 -5.05
C SER A 229 5.98 -5.04 -6.41
N ASP A 230 4.85 -5.45 -7.00
CA ASP A 230 4.44 -5.04 -8.35
C ASP A 230 4.01 -3.58 -8.34
N PHE A 231 3.24 -3.19 -7.32
CA PHE A 231 2.87 -1.79 -7.08
C PHE A 231 4.11 -0.90 -6.96
N MET A 232 5.07 -1.24 -6.08
CA MET A 232 6.28 -0.45 -5.89
C MET A 232 7.13 -0.37 -7.16
N SER A 233 7.34 -1.49 -7.86
CA SER A 233 8.06 -1.52 -9.14
C SER A 233 7.43 -0.59 -10.18
N VAL A 234 6.09 -0.57 -10.30
CA VAL A 234 5.40 0.33 -11.23
C VAL A 234 5.58 1.80 -10.84
N ARG A 235 5.46 2.16 -9.56
CA ARG A 235 5.64 3.56 -9.12
C ARG A 235 7.07 4.04 -9.34
N VAL A 236 8.06 3.21 -9.00
CA VAL A 236 9.47 3.53 -9.23
C VAL A 236 9.75 3.68 -10.73
N ARG A 237 9.23 2.78 -11.57
CA ARG A 237 9.33 2.92 -13.02
C ARG A 237 8.72 4.23 -13.50
N GLN A 238 7.54 4.61 -13.01
CA GLN A 238 6.91 5.88 -13.38
C GLN A 238 7.76 7.10 -12.98
N LEU A 239 8.42 7.08 -11.83
CA LEU A 239 9.31 8.18 -11.44
C LEU A 239 10.46 8.35 -12.45
N LEU A 240 10.95 7.25 -13.02
CA LEU A 240 12.15 7.24 -13.86
C LEU A 240 11.85 7.36 -15.33
N THR A 241 10.97 6.53 -15.87
CA THR A 241 10.80 6.40 -17.33
C THR A 241 9.72 7.33 -17.89
N SER A 242 8.99 8.04 -17.02
CA SER A 242 7.81 8.76 -17.45
C SER A 242 8.13 10.20 -17.84
N GLY A 243 7.66 10.64 -19.02
CA GLY A 243 7.71 12.03 -19.45
C GLY A 243 6.67 12.93 -18.77
N TYR A 244 6.04 12.46 -17.70
CA TYR A 244 5.09 13.25 -16.93
C TYR A 244 5.83 14.22 -16.01
N GLU A 245 5.19 15.35 -15.74
CA GLU A 245 5.63 16.25 -14.70
C GLU A 245 5.55 15.55 -13.34
N LEU A 246 6.70 15.35 -12.72
CA LEU A 246 6.79 14.75 -11.39
C LEU A 246 6.21 15.73 -10.37
N PRO A 247 5.36 15.25 -9.43
CA PRO A 247 4.71 16.12 -8.47
C PRO A 247 5.73 16.75 -7.51
N SER A 248 5.57 18.05 -7.29
CA SER A 248 6.34 18.78 -6.29
C SER A 248 5.75 18.60 -4.88
N PRO A 249 6.53 18.84 -3.82
CA PRO A 249 6.02 18.87 -2.45
C PRO A 249 4.79 19.76 -2.26
N GLU A 250 4.76 20.95 -2.89
CA GLU A 250 3.65 21.90 -2.82
C GLU A 250 2.38 21.35 -3.48
N GLN A 251 2.50 20.68 -4.62
CA GLN A 251 1.36 20.06 -5.30
C GLN A 251 0.74 18.96 -4.42
N CYS A 252 1.58 18.11 -3.83
CA CYS A 252 1.11 17.06 -2.91
C CYS A 252 0.46 17.63 -1.65
N LEU A 253 1.02 18.69 -1.07
CA LEU A 253 0.45 19.38 0.08
C LEU A 253 -0.89 20.06 -0.27
N GLY A 254 -1.01 20.64 -1.47
CA GLY A 254 -2.26 21.19 -1.98
C GLY A 254 -3.38 20.15 -2.01
N VAL A 255 -3.09 18.95 -2.54
CA VAL A 255 -4.04 17.82 -2.54
C VAL A 255 -4.41 17.40 -1.12
N ALA A 256 -3.44 17.32 -0.19
CA ALA A 256 -3.74 16.98 1.20
C ALA A 256 -4.69 18.02 1.85
N LYS A 257 -4.45 19.31 1.62
CA LYS A 257 -5.32 20.40 2.11
C LYS A 257 -6.72 20.35 1.50
N GLU A 258 -6.82 20.07 0.20
CA GLU A 258 -8.12 19.90 -0.48
C GLU A 258 -8.92 18.74 0.14
N ILE A 259 -8.27 17.60 0.40
CA ILE A 259 -8.90 16.43 1.02
C ILE A 259 -9.37 16.77 2.43
N MET A 260 -8.56 17.47 3.23
CA MET A 260 -8.94 17.93 4.56
C MET A 260 -10.21 18.78 4.53
N GLN A 261 -10.27 19.74 3.61
CA GLN A 261 -11.44 20.61 3.45
C GLN A 261 -12.67 19.81 2.99
N THR A 262 -12.50 18.93 2.01
CA THR A 262 -13.58 18.11 1.44
C THR A 262 -14.23 17.20 2.48
N LEU A 263 -13.40 16.63 3.37
CA LEU A 263 -13.85 15.69 4.39
C LEU A 263 -14.13 16.36 5.75
N ASP A 264 -14.07 17.69 5.82
CA ASP A 264 -14.20 18.48 7.06
C ASP A 264 -13.33 17.92 8.21
N LEU A 265 -12.10 17.56 7.86
CA LEU A 265 -11.12 17.05 8.81
C LEU A 265 -10.55 18.27 9.51
N GLY A 266 -10.94 18.50 10.77
CA GLY A 266 -10.58 19.67 11.60
C GLY A 266 -9.08 19.80 11.95
N PHE A 267 -8.21 19.64 10.96
CA PHE A 267 -6.75 19.62 11.04
C PHE A 267 -6.12 20.96 10.60
N GLU A 268 -6.92 22.00 10.35
CA GLU A 268 -6.41 23.32 9.94
C GLU A 268 -5.40 23.92 10.93
N GLY A 269 -5.52 23.62 12.22
CA GLY A 269 -4.63 24.12 13.28
C GLY A 269 -3.36 23.32 13.55
N ALA A 270 -3.09 22.25 12.80
CA ALA A 270 -1.98 21.33 13.10
C ALA A 270 -0.95 21.18 11.96
N LEU A 271 -1.16 21.86 10.83
CA LEU A 271 -0.09 22.18 9.90
C LEU A 271 0.65 23.41 10.45
N GLY A 272 1.89 23.24 10.89
CA GLY A 272 2.74 24.33 11.35
C GLY A 272 3.31 25.17 10.20
N ASP A 273 4.10 26.19 10.56
CA ASP A 273 4.73 27.14 9.61
C ASP A 273 5.96 26.57 8.87
N GLY A 274 6.12 25.25 8.85
CA GLY A 274 7.23 24.55 8.18
C GLY A 274 7.11 24.57 6.66
N GLY A 275 8.14 24.11 5.96
CA GLY A 275 8.06 23.92 4.51
C GLY A 275 7.12 22.77 4.11
N PRO A 276 6.91 22.55 2.81
CA PRO A 276 5.89 21.61 2.35
C PRO A 276 6.14 20.16 2.77
N ILE A 277 7.39 19.70 2.87
CA ILE A 277 7.70 18.33 3.28
C ILE A 277 7.39 18.14 4.78
N GLU A 278 7.78 19.08 5.64
CA GLU A 278 7.40 19.03 7.07
C GLU A 278 5.89 19.06 7.26
N GLN A 279 5.17 19.91 6.53
CA GLN A 279 3.72 19.94 6.59
C GLN A 279 3.11 18.59 6.15
N LEU A 280 3.66 17.95 5.12
CA LEU A 280 3.26 16.60 4.71
C LEU A 280 3.60 15.54 5.78
N HIS A 281 4.71 15.67 6.50
CA HIS A 281 5.03 14.79 7.63
C HIS A 281 4.02 14.94 8.78
N GLN A 282 3.71 16.17 9.16
CA GLN A 282 2.73 16.47 10.19
C GLN A 282 1.35 15.93 9.81
N TYR A 283 0.96 16.12 8.54
CA TYR A 283 -0.24 15.53 7.97
C TYR A 283 -0.26 14.01 8.10
N GLY A 284 0.80 13.32 7.67
CA GLY A 284 0.89 11.86 7.76
C GLY A 284 0.84 11.33 9.19
N ARG A 285 1.46 12.03 10.16
CA ARG A 285 1.40 11.68 11.60
C ARG A 285 -0.01 11.81 12.14
N TRP A 286 -0.70 12.88 11.78
CA TRP A 286 -2.09 13.08 12.17
C TRP A 286 -3.02 12.04 11.55
N LEU A 287 -2.89 11.78 10.25
CA LEU A 287 -3.70 10.80 9.53
C LEU A 287 -3.55 9.41 10.15
N TRP A 288 -2.34 9.04 10.56
CA TRP A 288 -2.11 7.79 11.29
C TRP A 288 -2.78 7.78 12.67
N LYS A 289 -2.65 8.87 13.43
CA LYS A 289 -3.22 8.98 14.78
C LYS A 289 -4.75 8.92 14.77
N GLU A 290 -5.39 9.69 13.90
CA GLU A 290 -6.85 9.84 13.88
C GLU A 290 -7.54 8.76 13.05
N HIS A 291 -6.91 8.30 11.97
CA HIS A 291 -7.54 7.42 10.99
C HIS A 291 -6.80 6.09 10.76
N GLN A 292 -5.65 5.85 11.43
CA GLN A 292 -4.86 4.63 11.27
C GLN A 292 -4.53 4.32 9.81
N ILE A 293 -4.27 5.38 9.03
CA ILE A 293 -3.75 5.32 7.67
C ILE A 293 -2.31 5.82 7.73
N ARG A 294 -1.38 4.97 7.30
CA ARG A 294 0.04 5.28 7.30
C ARG A 294 0.41 6.05 6.04
N GLN A 295 1.30 7.03 6.15
CA GLN A 295 1.90 7.68 4.99
C GLN A 295 3.34 7.21 4.80
N VAL A 296 3.70 6.93 3.56
CA VAL A 296 5.08 6.80 3.09
C VAL A 296 5.31 7.87 2.03
N LEU A 297 6.39 8.64 2.17
CA LEU A 297 6.78 9.63 1.16
C LEU A 297 7.89 9.04 0.29
N VAL A 298 7.68 9.02 -1.01
CA VAL A 298 8.75 8.75 -1.98
C VAL A 298 9.32 10.09 -2.39
N LEU A 299 10.58 10.34 -2.03
CA LEU A 299 11.30 11.59 -2.27
C LEU A 299 12.32 11.41 -3.40
N GLY A 300 12.49 12.45 -4.21
CA GLY A 300 13.44 12.44 -5.33
C GLY A 300 14.01 13.81 -5.62
N ARG A 301 15.05 13.83 -6.46
CA ARG A 301 15.63 15.03 -7.05
C ARG A 301 15.46 15.00 -8.55
N ARG A 302 14.73 15.97 -9.11
CA ARG A 302 14.43 16.08 -10.54
C ARG A 302 15.70 16.02 -11.37
N LYS A 303 16.73 16.75 -10.97
CA LYS A 303 18.06 16.71 -11.62
C LYS A 303 18.63 15.29 -11.72
N ILE A 304 18.62 14.52 -10.64
CA ILE A 304 19.15 13.13 -10.63
C ILE A 304 18.25 12.23 -11.48
N LEU A 305 16.94 12.38 -11.38
CA LEU A 305 15.99 11.58 -12.17
C LEU A 305 16.13 11.86 -13.67
N ASP A 306 16.37 13.12 -14.06
CA ASP A 306 16.60 13.51 -15.44
C ASP A 306 17.95 13.03 -15.98
N GLU A 307 19.01 13.02 -15.16
CA GLU A 307 20.29 12.38 -15.50
C GLU A 307 20.09 10.88 -15.79
N ILE A 308 19.29 10.18 -14.99
CA ILE A 308 18.97 8.75 -15.23
C ILE A 308 18.19 8.56 -16.55
N ARG A 309 17.20 9.43 -16.82
CA ARG A 309 16.40 9.39 -18.07
C ARG A 309 17.25 9.60 -19.31
N GLN A 310 18.26 10.46 -19.24
CA GLN A 310 19.16 10.72 -20.37
C GLN A 310 20.04 9.52 -20.71
N ILE A 311 20.34 8.64 -19.76
CA ILE A 311 21.06 7.38 -20.02
C ILE A 311 20.17 6.35 -20.74
N GLU A 312 18.85 6.47 -20.66
CA GLU A 312 17.87 5.56 -21.29
C GLU A 312 17.64 5.85 -22.79
N ARG A 313 17.90 7.09 -23.24
CA ARG A 313 17.73 7.52 -24.64
C ARG A 313 18.97 7.22 -25.48
#